data_AF-A0A1I2BWG9-F1
#
_entry.id   AF-A0A1I2BWG9-F1
#
_cell.length_a   1.000
_cell.length_b   1.000
_cell.length_c   1.000
_cell.angle_alpha   90.00
_cell.angle_beta   90.00
_cell.angle_gamma   90.00
#
_symmetry.space_group_name_H-M   'P 1'
#
loop_
_entity.id
_entity.type
_entity.pdbx_description
1 polymer ?
#
loop_
_entity_poly.entity_id
_entity_poly.type
_entity_poly.pdbx_seq_one_letter_code
_entity_poly.pdbx_strand_id
1 'polypeptide(L)'
;MKYLELTREEIHIFKILVENPTKTNEEIGAELIRSPHTIAAHVRSILSKLDLKSRYELLSYALKNGLYAVKGKSGEASGEWSGI
;
A
#
# COMPACT_ATOMS: atom_id res chain seq x y z
N MET A 1 -4.96 -5.46 14.75
CA MET A 1 -4.98 -5.30 13.28
C MET A 1 -3.60 -5.65 12.73
N LYS A 2 -3.48 -6.60 11.78
CA LYS A 2 -2.18 -7.00 11.19
C LYS A 2 -1.44 -5.85 10.47
N TYR A 3 -2.16 -4.82 10.04
CA TYR A 3 -1.57 -3.61 9.45
C TYR A 3 -0.50 -2.93 10.33
N LEU A 4 -0.65 -2.99 11.65
CA LEU A 4 0.31 -2.40 12.61
C LEU A 4 1.66 -3.15 12.65
N GLU A 5 1.76 -4.33 12.04
CA GLU A 5 3.00 -5.13 11.96
C GLU A 5 3.89 -4.70 10.78
N LEU A 6 3.38 -3.81 9.92
CA LEU A 6 4.15 -3.22 8.84
C LEU A 6 5.08 -2.13 9.40
N THR A 7 6.32 -2.14 8.91
CA THR A 7 7.28 -1.06 9.14
C THR A 7 6.85 0.21 8.42
N ARG A 8 7.47 1.34 8.76
CA ARG A 8 7.19 2.62 8.08
C ARG A 8 7.36 2.56 6.57
N GLU A 9 8.43 1.91 6.09
CA GLU A 9 8.69 1.74 4.65
C GLU A 9 7.62 0.87 3.98
N GLU A 10 7.22 -0.22 4.65
CA GLU A 10 6.16 -1.11 4.15
C GLU A 10 4.80 -0.42 4.13
N ILE A 11 4.48 0.40 5.15
CA ILE A 11 3.27 1.23 5.18
C ILE A 11 3.26 2.21 4.01
N HIS A 12 4.40 2.84 3.71
CA HIS A 12 4.51 3.78 2.61
C HIS A 12 4.28 3.10 1.26
N ILE A 13 4.91 1.95 1.02
CA ILE A 13 4.71 1.17 -0.22
C ILE A 13 3.28 0.62 -0.29
N PHE A 14 2.72 0.14 0.82
CA PHE A 14 1.32 -0.29 0.90
C PHE A 14 0.37 0.83 0.46
N LYS A 15 0.54 2.05 0.98
CA LYS A 15 -0.25 3.24 0.59
C LYS A 15 -0.19 3.49 -0.92
N ILE A 16 1.02 3.52 -1.48
CA ILE A 16 1.21 3.74 -2.92
C ILE A 16 0.47 2.69 -3.75
N LEU A 17 0.54 1.41 -3.34
CA LEU A 17 -0.13 0.31 -4.03
C LEU A 17 -1.66 0.39 -3.94
N VAL A 18 -2.21 0.82 -2.80
CA VAL A 18 -3.66 0.99 -2.63
C VAL A 18 -4.17 2.19 -3.44
N GLU A 19 -3.44 3.31 -3.39
CA GLU A 19 -3.81 4.54 -4.09
C GLU A 19 -3.60 4.45 -5.61
N ASN A 20 -2.62 3.66 -6.04
CA ASN A 20 -2.26 3.47 -7.45
C ASN A 20 -2.14 1.97 -7.78
N PRO A 21 -3.25 1.24 -7.90
CA PRO A 21 -3.27 -0.22 -8.08
C PRO A 21 -2.48 -0.75 -9.29
N THR A 22 -2.30 0.09 -10.31
CA THR A 22 -1.61 -0.28 -11.56
C THR A 22 -0.10 -0.05 -11.51
N LYS A 23 0.41 0.56 -10.43
CA LYS A 23 1.81 0.99 -10.37
C LYS A 23 2.76 -0.21 -10.24
N THR A 24 3.76 -0.25 -11.11
CA THR A 24 4.77 -1.30 -11.20
C THR A 24 5.88 -1.12 -10.17
N ASN A 25 6.72 -2.15 -9.94
CA ASN A 25 7.87 -2.02 -9.03
C ASN A 25 8.87 -0.98 -9.56
N GLU A 26 8.96 -0.85 -10.87
CA GLU A 26 9.82 0.07 -11.61
C GLU A 26 9.38 1.51 -11.38
N GLU A 27 8.10 1.81 -11.56
CA GLU A 27 7.53 3.15 -11.32
C GLU A 27 7.61 3.56 -9.84
N ILE A 28 7.32 2.63 -8.92
CA ILE A 28 7.47 2.89 -7.48
C ILE A 28 8.95 3.11 -7.13
N GLY A 29 9.86 2.30 -7.68
CA GLY A 29 11.30 2.43 -7.45
C GLY A 29 11.83 3.77 -7.96
N ALA A 30 11.41 4.21 -9.14
CA ALA A 30 11.75 5.51 -9.69
C ALA A 30 11.27 6.66 -8.80
N GLU A 31 10.03 6.61 -8.32
CA GLU A 31 9.46 7.62 -7.43
C GLU A 31 10.20 7.72 -6.09
N LEU A 32 10.59 6.58 -5.52
CA LEU A 32 11.23 6.52 -4.21
C LEU A 32 12.77 6.59 -4.27
N ILE A 33 13.36 6.68 -5.47
CA ILE A 33 14.82 6.61 -5.69
C ILE A 33 15.37 5.31 -5.05
N ARG A 34 14.75 4.19 -5.41
CA ARG A 34 15.06 2.83 -4.95
C ARG A 34 15.07 1.86 -6.12
N SER A 35 15.83 0.76 -5.98
CA SER A 35 15.84 -0.26 -7.03
C SER A 35 14.48 -0.97 -7.11
N PRO A 36 14.00 -1.36 -8.31
CA PRO A 36 12.77 -2.14 -8.45
C PRO A 36 12.81 -3.46 -7.67
N HIS A 37 14.01 -4.05 -7.52
CA HIS A 37 14.23 -5.25 -6.71
C HIS A 37 13.95 -5.01 -5.22
N THR A 38 14.39 -3.86 -4.69
CA THR A 38 14.11 -3.44 -3.30
C THR A 38 12.60 -3.29 -3.10
N ILE A 39 11.90 -2.65 -4.03
CA ILE A 39 10.43 -2.54 -3.96
C ILE A 39 9.80 -3.93 -3.99
N ALA A 40 10.22 -4.82 -4.89
CA ALA A 40 9.71 -6.18 -4.94
C ALA A 40 9.92 -6.95 -3.63
N ALA A 41 11.05 -6.74 -2.92
CA ALA A 41 11.30 -7.32 -1.62
C ALA A 41 10.33 -6.78 -0.55
N HIS A 42 10.10 -5.47 -0.50
CA HIS A 42 9.10 -4.88 0.40
C HIS A 42 7.69 -5.40 0.11
N VAL A 43 7.29 -5.50 -1.16
CA VAL A 43 5.97 -6.04 -1.53
C VAL A 43 5.81 -7.49 -1.05
N ARG A 44 6.83 -8.33 -1.22
CA ARG A 44 6.80 -9.71 -0.69
C ARG A 44 6.69 -9.73 0.84
N SER A 45 7.42 -8.85 1.53
CA SER A 45 7.35 -8.74 2.99
C SER A 45 5.96 -8.32 3.46
N ILE A 46 5.36 -7.30 2.82
CA ILE A 46 3.99 -6.85 3.09
C ILE A 46 3.00 -8.01 2.93
N LEU A 47 3.04 -8.69 1.78
CA LEU A 47 2.15 -9.82 1.49
C LEU A 47 2.32 -10.93 2.53
N SER A 48 3.56 -11.29 2.88
CA SER A 48 3.83 -12.30 3.90
C SER A 48 3.31 -11.91 5.29
N LYS A 49 3.52 -10.67 5.73
CA LYS A 49 3.06 -10.19 7.04
C LYS A 49 1.54 -10.13 7.15
N LEU A 50 0.88 -9.75 6.06
CA LEU A 50 -0.57 -9.67 6.01
C LEU A 50 -1.24 -11.02 5.67
N ASP A 51 -0.45 -12.07 5.40
CA ASP A 51 -0.92 -13.39 4.97
C ASP A 51 -1.74 -13.33 3.66
N LEU A 52 -1.15 -12.68 2.65
CA LEU A 52 -1.74 -12.43 1.33
C LEU A 52 -0.87 -13.06 0.25
N LYS A 53 -1.50 -13.51 -0.83
CA LYS A 53 -0.81 -14.20 -1.94
C LYS A 53 -0.54 -13.29 -3.13
N SER A 54 -1.21 -12.14 -3.20
CA SER A 54 -1.10 -11.27 -4.37
C SER A 54 -1.39 -9.81 -4.04
N ARG A 55 -0.94 -8.92 -4.94
CA ARG A 55 -1.31 -7.50 -4.90
C ARG A 55 -2.81 -7.28 -4.99
N TYR A 56 -3.54 -8.15 -5.70
CA TYR A 56 -5.01 -8.08 -5.75
C TYR A 56 -5.63 -8.34 -4.38
N GLU A 57 -5.13 -9.34 -3.65
CA GLU A 57 -5.56 -9.60 -2.26
C GLU A 57 -5.20 -8.44 -1.32
N LEU A 58 -4.09 -7.74 -1.54
CA LEU A 58 -3.73 -6.52 -0.81
C LEU A 58 -4.77 -5.41 -1.00
N LEU A 59 -5.28 -5.22 -2.21
CA LEU A 59 -6.36 -4.25 -2.46
C LEU A 59 -7.65 -4.66 -1.76
N SER A 60 -8.02 -5.95 -1.83
CA SER A 60 -9.18 -6.46 -1.10
C SER A 60 -9.03 -6.30 0.42
N TYR A 61 -7.83 -6.56 0.95
CA TYR A 61 -7.48 -6.34 2.34
C TYR A 61 -7.67 -4.86 2.72
N ALA A 62 -7.16 -3.93 1.91
CA ALA A 62 -7.29 -2.51 2.17
C ALA A 62 -8.76 -2.07 2.25
N LEU A 63 -9.57 -2.47 1.26
CA LEU A 63 -11.00 -2.16 1.23
C LEU A 63 -11.76 -2.72 2.43
N LYS A 64 -11.51 -3.98 2.81
CA LYS A 64 -12.17 -4.63 3.96
C LYS A 64 -11.83 -3.99 5.30
N ASN A 65 -10.67 -3.35 5.40
CA ASN A 65 -10.18 -2.74 6.63
C ASN A 65 -10.27 -1.20 6.63
N GLY A 66 -10.91 -0.58 5.62
CA GLY A 66 -11.01 0.88 5.53
C GLY A 66 -9.70 1.60 5.18
N LEU A 67 -8.64 0.87 4.81
CA LEU A 67 -7.28 1.40 4.59
C LEU A 67 -7.10 1.99 3.20
N TYR A 68 -7.98 2.90 2.78
CA TYR A 68 -7.93 3.53 1.46
C TYR A 68 -8.36 4.99 1.54
N ALA A 69 -7.79 5.82 0.67
CA ALA A 69 -8.20 7.21 0.54
C ALA A 69 -9.29 7.31 -0.53
N VAL A 70 -10.45 7.89 -0.22
CA VAL A 70 -11.38 8.36 -1.25
C VAL A 70 -10.96 9.77 -1.63
N LYS A 71 -10.57 9.96 -2.88
CA LYS A 71 -10.36 11.29 -3.43
C LYS A 71 -11.74 11.86 -3.81
N GLY A 72 -12.35 12.62 -2.90
CA GLY A 72 -13.57 13.38 -3.19
C GLY A 72 -13.35 14.42 -4.30
N LYS A 73 -14.42 14.86 -4.97
CA LYS A 73 -14.38 15.92 -5.99
C LYS A 73 -14.09 17.32 -5.44
N SER A 74 -14.08 17.50 -4.12
CA SER A 74 -13.48 18.64 -3.41
C SER A 74 -12.19 18.14 -2.77
N GLY A 75 -11.11 18.93 -2.78
CA GLY A 75 -9.77 18.56 -2.30
C GLY A 75 -9.64 18.30 -0.80
N GLU A 76 -10.57 17.55 -0.21
CA GLU A 76 -10.54 17.05 1.15
C GLU A 76 -10.45 15.52 1.11
N ALA A 77 -9.38 14.98 1.69
CA ALA A 77 -9.20 13.55 1.88
C ALA A 77 -10.31 13.03 2.79
N SER A 78 -11.31 12.37 2.20
CA SER A 78 -12.45 11.80 2.89
C SER A 78 -12.38 10.28 2.79
N GLY A 79 -11.39 9.68 3.43
CA GLY A 79 -11.25 8.23 3.59
C GLY A 79 -10.36 7.92 4.79
N GLU A 80 -10.71 6.91 5.57
CA GLU A 80 -10.17 6.55 6.88
C GLU A 80 -8.64 6.30 6.85
N TRP A 81 -7.88 7.38 6.94
CA TRP A 81 -6.50 7.39 7.46
C TRP A 81 -6.42 8.23 8.75
N SER A 82 -7.56 8.65 9.29
CA SER A 82 -7.67 9.55 10.46
C SER A 82 -7.72 8.83 11.81
N GLY A 83 -7.52 7.51 11.85
CA GLY A 83 -7.74 6.69 13.05
C GLY A 83 -6.66 5.67 13.37
N ILE A 84 -5.46 5.78 12.79
CA ILE A 84 -4.30 4.92 13.10
C ILE A 84 -3.11 5.79 13.50
#